data_AF-A0A535BGY6-F1
#
_entry.id   AF-A0A535BGY6-F1
#
_cell.length_a   1.000
_cell.length_b   1.000
_cell.length_c   1.000
_cell.angle_alpha   90.00
_cell.angle_beta   90.00
_cell.angle_gamma   90.00
#
_symmetry.space_group_name_H-M   'P 1'
#
loop_
_entity.id
_entity.type
_entity.pdbx_description
1 polymer ?
#
loop_
_entity_poly.entity_id
_entity_poly.type
_entity_poly.pdbx_seq_one_letter_code
_entity_poly.pdbx_strand_id
1 'polypeptide(L)'
;MSLRSFFLAAVFSLTAMVLPVRAADEPPLSLAREGWFYVGGHLTTVNNKQYMTGQMYVEYRIPAKKTHPYPIIMVHGGTMSGTNYTGTPDGREGWAQYFVRQGYAAYVVDQVGKGRSSYIEQTYGPTDL
;
A
#
# COMPACT_ATOMS: atom_id res chain seq x y z
N MET A 1 -45.94 -29.40 -46.75
CA MET A 1 -45.26 -29.70 -45.47
C MET A 1 -43.85 -29.11 -45.57
N SER A 2 -43.66 -27.87 -45.10
CA SER A 2 -42.45 -27.08 -45.32
C SER A 2 -41.65 -26.99 -44.01
N LEU A 3 -40.43 -27.51 -44.02
CA LEU A 3 -39.53 -27.60 -42.88
C LEU A 3 -38.73 -26.30 -42.78
N ARG A 4 -38.94 -25.53 -41.70
CA ARG A 4 -38.16 -24.31 -41.42
C ARG A 4 -36.93 -24.67 -40.60
N SER A 5 -35.75 -24.50 -41.20
CA SER A 5 -34.45 -24.62 -40.55
C SER A 5 -34.25 -23.47 -39.54
N PHE A 6 -33.94 -23.79 -38.29
CA PHE A 6 -33.50 -22.83 -37.28
C PHE A 6 -31.97 -22.74 -37.31
N PHE A 7 -31.43 -21.54 -37.54
CA PHE A 7 -30.01 -21.23 -37.36
C PHE A 7 -29.71 -21.11 -35.86
N LEU A 8 -28.76 -21.90 -35.36
CA LEU A 8 -28.22 -21.76 -34.00
C LEU A 8 -27.03 -20.80 -34.06
N ALA A 9 -27.17 -19.60 -33.49
CA ALA A 9 -26.07 -18.66 -33.33
C ALA A 9 -25.21 -19.12 -32.14
N ALA A 10 -23.96 -19.53 -32.41
CA ALA A 10 -23.00 -19.86 -31.37
C ALA A 10 -22.43 -18.57 -30.76
N VAL A 11 -22.78 -18.30 -29.51
CA VAL A 11 -22.17 -17.23 -28.71
C VAL A 11 -20.79 -17.71 -28.25
N PHE A 12 -19.72 -17.22 -28.88
CA PHE A 12 -18.36 -17.39 -28.38
C PHE A 12 -18.18 -16.52 -27.14
N SER A 13 -18.29 -17.11 -25.94
CA SER A 13 -17.86 -16.45 -24.72
C SER A 13 -16.34 -16.33 -24.72
N LEU A 14 -15.84 -15.10 -24.82
CA LEU A 14 -14.43 -14.77 -24.61
C LEU A 14 -14.15 -14.87 -23.11
N THR A 15 -13.82 -16.08 -22.63
CA THR A 15 -13.31 -16.26 -21.27
C THR A 15 -11.92 -15.63 -21.22
N ALA A 16 -11.83 -14.44 -20.64
CA ALA A 16 -10.55 -13.85 -20.29
C ALA A 16 -9.81 -14.82 -19.36
N MET A 17 -8.70 -15.37 -19.85
CA MET A 17 -7.84 -16.26 -19.09
C MET A 17 -7.16 -15.42 -18.00
N VAL A 18 -7.71 -15.43 -16.78
CA VAL A 18 -7.06 -14.84 -15.62
C VAL A 18 -5.88 -15.74 -15.27
N LEU A 19 -4.70 -15.43 -15.81
CA LEU A 19 -3.48 -16.05 -15.32
C LEU A 19 -3.33 -15.63 -13.85
N PRO A 20 -3.12 -16.57 -12.91
CA PRO A 20 -2.76 -16.17 -11.56
C PRO A 20 -1.46 -15.38 -11.68
N VAL A 21 -1.48 -14.13 -11.19
CA VAL A 21 -0.27 -13.37 -10.93
C VAL A 21 0.60 -14.27 -10.06
N ARG A 22 1.70 -14.75 -10.64
CA ARG A 22 2.67 -15.54 -9.91
C ARG A 22 3.43 -14.56 -9.04
N ALA A 23 3.30 -14.67 -7.72
CA ALA A 23 4.33 -14.13 -6.85
C ALA A 23 5.67 -14.62 -7.41
N ALA A 24 6.59 -13.70 -7.73
CA ALA A 24 7.88 -14.09 -8.26
C ALA A 24 8.49 -15.16 -7.34
N ASP A 25 9.19 -16.15 -7.89
CA ASP A 25 9.86 -17.24 -7.14
C ASP A 25 11.06 -16.67 -6.33
N GLU A 26 10.89 -15.52 -5.68
CA GLU A 26 11.90 -14.85 -4.88
C GLU A 26 12.17 -15.62 -3.59
N PRO A 27 13.43 -15.67 -3.14
CA PRO A 27 13.76 -16.34 -1.89
C PRO A 27 13.03 -15.66 -0.72
N PRO A 28 12.81 -16.39 0.40
CA PRO A 28 12.19 -15.82 1.59
C PRO A 28 12.91 -14.53 2.05
N LEU A 29 12.13 -13.52 2.41
CA LEU A 29 12.66 -12.27 2.96
C LEU A 29 12.98 -12.45 4.45
N SER A 30 14.27 -12.47 4.80
CA SER A 30 14.71 -12.60 6.20
C SER A 30 14.84 -11.23 6.87
N LEU A 31 14.06 -10.99 7.92
CA LEU A 31 14.01 -9.73 8.66
C LEU A 31 14.62 -9.89 10.04
N ALA A 32 15.44 -8.92 10.47
CA ALA A 32 15.83 -8.81 11.87
C ALA A 32 14.64 -8.34 12.72
N ARG A 33 13.90 -7.35 12.21
CA ARG A 33 12.75 -6.74 12.87
C ARG A 33 11.80 -6.16 11.82
N GLU A 34 10.52 -6.19 12.14
CA GLU A 34 9.48 -5.42 11.46
C GLU A 34 8.56 -4.80 12.50
N GLY A 35 7.71 -3.87 12.08
CA GLY A 35 6.70 -3.27 12.93
C GLY A 35 6.29 -1.90 12.44
N TRP A 36 5.64 -1.16 13.32
CA TRP A 36 5.18 0.19 13.04
C TRP A 36 5.15 1.04 14.31
N PHE A 37 5.14 2.35 14.12
CA PHE A 37 4.98 3.34 15.18
C PHE A 37 4.41 4.64 14.59
N TYR A 38 4.08 5.58 15.47
CA TYR A 38 3.71 6.94 15.07
C TYR A 38 4.80 7.92 15.50
N VAL A 39 5.00 8.97 14.71
CA VAL A 39 5.87 10.10 15.05
C VAL A 39 5.10 11.41 15.01
N GLY A 40 5.55 12.38 15.82
CA GLY A 40 4.87 13.65 15.97
C GLY A 40 3.53 13.48 16.66
N GLY A 41 2.58 14.34 16.28
CA GLY A 41 1.25 14.38 16.88
C GLY A 41 1.13 15.34 18.06
N HIS A 42 -0.06 15.89 18.21
CA HIS A 42 -0.51 16.72 19.33
C HIS A 42 -2.01 16.55 19.54
N LEU A 43 -2.47 16.85 20.76
CA LEU A 43 -3.89 16.87 21.08
C LEU A 43 -4.53 18.13 20.50
N THR A 44 -5.60 17.92 19.74
CA THR A 44 -6.43 18.99 19.17
C THR A 44 -7.84 18.85 19.68
N THR A 45 -8.43 19.98 20.08
CA THR A 45 -9.81 20.02 20.56
C THR A 45 -10.76 20.25 19.39
N VAL A 46 -11.67 19.31 19.17
CA VAL A 46 -12.76 19.42 18.19
C VAL A 46 -14.07 19.13 18.91
N ASN A 47 -15.02 20.08 18.86
CA ASN A 47 -16.32 19.96 19.54
C ASN A 47 -16.21 19.53 21.01
N ASN A 48 -15.30 20.18 21.75
CA ASN A 48 -14.99 19.92 23.17
C ASN A 48 -14.47 18.49 23.46
N LYS A 49 -13.98 17.76 22.45
CA LYS A 49 -13.31 16.47 22.59
C LYS A 49 -11.86 16.57 22.13
N GLN A 50 -10.96 15.83 22.79
CA GLN A 50 -9.55 15.78 22.43
C GLN A 50 -9.29 14.66 21.43
N TYR A 51 -8.55 14.96 20.37
CA TYR A 51 -8.13 14.00 19.35
C TYR A 51 -6.63 14.12 19.10
N MET A 52 -5.97 13.00 18.84
CA MET A 52 -4.59 13.02 18.34
C MET A 52 -4.59 13.40 16.85
N THR A 53 -3.91 14.49 16.52
CA THR A 53 -3.73 15.02 15.15
C THR A 53 -2.27 15.37 14.92
N GLY A 54 -1.83 15.50 13.66
CA GLY A 54 -0.44 15.81 13.30
C GLY A 54 0.51 14.62 13.39
N GLN A 55 0.03 13.42 13.72
CA GLN A 55 0.83 12.20 13.78
C GLN A 55 1.03 11.60 12.39
N MET A 56 2.22 11.06 12.16
CA MET A 56 2.58 10.31 10.96
C MET A 56 2.79 8.85 11.31
N TYR A 57 2.04 7.96 10.67
CA TYR A 57 2.26 6.53 10.73
C TYR A 57 3.53 6.14 9.96
N VAL A 58 4.33 5.27 10.57
CA VAL A 58 5.56 4.75 10.00
C VAL A 58 5.57 3.23 10.16
N GLU A 59 5.64 2.50 9.05
CA GLU A 59 5.89 1.06 9.03
C GLU A 59 7.34 0.80 8.63
N TYR A 60 8.03 -0.10 9.32
CA TYR A 60 9.44 -0.36 9.08
C TYR A 60 9.74 -1.84 8.87
N ARG A 61 10.77 -2.11 8.07
CA ARG A 61 11.36 -3.44 7.85
C ARG A 61 12.87 -3.32 7.90
N ILE A 62 13.50 -4.09 8.78
CA ILE A 62 14.95 -4.13 8.94
C ILE A 62 15.45 -5.49 8.46
N PRO A 63 16.35 -5.55 7.46
CA PRO A 63 16.88 -6.81 6.95
C PRO A 63 17.70 -7.53 8.03
N ALA A 64 17.70 -8.86 8.01
CA ALA A 64 18.52 -9.68 8.90
C ALA A 64 20.02 -9.33 8.78
N LYS A 65 20.46 -9.01 7.55
CA LYS A 65 21.80 -8.50 7.24
C LYS A 65 21.70 -7.08 6.67
N LYS A 66 21.82 -6.07 7.54
CA LYS A 66 21.89 -4.67 7.12
C LYS A 66 23.28 -4.34 6.58
N THR A 67 23.37 -3.98 5.30
CA THR A 67 24.63 -3.64 4.61
C THR A 67 24.80 -2.14 4.40
N HIS A 68 23.71 -1.37 4.51
CA HIS A 68 23.73 0.08 4.32
C HIS A 68 23.55 0.84 5.65
N PRO A 69 24.32 1.91 5.89
CA PRO A 69 24.26 2.67 7.13
C PRO A 69 22.98 3.52 7.23
N TYR A 70 22.52 4.07 6.11
CA TYR A 70 21.37 4.97 6.06
C TYR A 70 20.10 4.24 5.60
N PRO A 71 18.95 4.49 6.24
CA PRO A 71 17.68 3.91 5.83
C PRO A 71 17.11 4.64 4.61
N ILE A 72 16.16 4.00 3.94
CA ILE A 72 15.32 4.60 2.91
C ILE A 72 13.95 4.89 3.51
N ILE A 73 13.49 6.14 3.40
CA ILE A 73 12.16 6.58 3.82
C ILE A 73 11.34 6.86 2.56
N MET A 74 10.26 6.12 2.38
CA MET A 74 9.37 6.23 1.22
C MET A 74 8.14 7.05 1.59
N VAL A 75 7.99 8.20 0.92
CA VAL A 75 6.93 9.18 1.14
C VAL A 75 6.06 9.24 -0.10
N HIS A 76 4.80 8.81 0.01
CA HIS A 76 3.87 8.77 -1.12
C HIS A 76 3.50 10.19 -1.61
N GLY A 77 2.99 10.30 -2.83
CA GLY A 77 2.48 11.55 -3.40
C GLY A 77 1.02 11.86 -3.05
N GLY A 78 0.42 12.82 -3.77
CA GLY A 78 -1.00 13.15 -3.66
C GLY A 78 -1.92 11.95 -3.96
N THR A 79 -3.14 11.99 -3.41
CA THR A 79 -4.22 10.98 -3.58
C THR A 79 -3.90 9.52 -3.27
N MET A 80 -2.72 9.24 -2.69
CA MET A 80 -2.23 7.88 -2.43
C MET A 80 -1.86 7.69 -0.95
N SER A 81 -1.33 6.51 -0.61
CA SER A 81 -0.80 6.17 0.72
C SER A 81 0.51 5.38 0.59
N GLY A 82 1.09 4.95 1.71
CA GLY A 82 2.27 4.08 1.76
C GLY A 82 2.10 2.75 1.01
N THR A 83 0.87 2.34 0.70
CA THR A 83 0.57 1.14 -0.11
C THR A 83 1.30 1.14 -1.46
N ASN A 84 1.62 2.32 -2.00
CA ASN A 84 2.42 2.48 -3.23
C ASN A 84 3.74 1.70 -3.22
N TYR A 85 4.29 1.46 -2.04
CA TYR A 85 5.61 0.88 -1.87
C TYR A 85 5.59 -0.56 -1.36
N THR A 86 4.42 -1.09 -0.98
CA THR A 86 4.30 -2.42 -0.36
C THR A 86 3.99 -3.53 -1.37
N GLY A 87 3.59 -3.17 -2.58
CA GLY A 87 3.29 -4.10 -3.67
C GLY A 87 2.91 -3.34 -4.93
N THR A 88 2.93 -4.01 -6.07
CA THR A 88 2.41 -3.42 -7.33
C THR A 88 0.96 -3.85 -7.55
N PRO A 89 0.15 -3.10 -8.32
CA PRO A 89 -1.25 -3.46 -8.58
C PRO A 89 -1.42 -4.82 -9.26
N ASP A 90 -0.41 -5.27 -9.99
CA ASP A 90 -0.32 -6.60 -10.61
C ASP A 90 0.35 -7.64 -9.70
N GLY A 91 0.44 -7.39 -8.39
CA GLY A 91 0.85 -8.33 -7.34
C GLY A 91 2.32 -8.74 -7.30
N ARG A 92 3.22 -8.00 -7.97
CA ARG A 92 4.67 -8.13 -7.74
C ARG A 92 5.09 -7.44 -6.44
N GLU A 93 6.32 -7.73 -6.01
CA GLU A 93 6.89 -7.06 -4.84
C GLU A 93 7.01 -5.55 -5.03
N GLY A 94 6.81 -4.82 -3.93
CA GLY A 94 6.98 -3.38 -3.86
C GLY A 94 8.42 -2.97 -3.56
N TRP A 95 8.68 -1.67 -3.62
CA TRP A 95 10.00 -1.11 -3.32
C TRP A 95 10.45 -1.34 -1.87
N ALA A 96 9.51 -1.46 -0.92
CA ALA A 96 9.85 -1.74 0.47
C ALA A 96 10.58 -3.08 0.61
N GLN A 97 10.06 -4.14 0.00
CA GLN A 97 10.69 -5.47 -0.02
C GLN A 97 11.99 -5.43 -0.83
N TYR A 98 11.98 -4.80 -2.00
CA TYR A 98 13.15 -4.68 -2.86
C TYR A 98 14.34 -4.06 -2.10
N PHE A 99 14.16 -2.92 -1.42
CA PHE A 99 15.24 -2.26 -0.69
C PHE A 99 15.73 -3.05 0.52
N VAL A 100 14.83 -3.78 1.20
CA VAL A 100 15.22 -4.70 2.27
C VAL A 100 16.08 -5.84 1.72
N ARG A 101 15.74 -6.40 0.55
CA ARG A 101 16.58 -7.40 -0.14
C ARG A 101 17.96 -6.86 -0.50
N GLN A 102 18.04 -5.56 -0.82
CA GLN A 102 19.32 -4.87 -1.04
C GLN A 102 20.06 -4.51 0.25
N GLY A 103 19.52 -4.83 1.44
CA GLY A 103 20.18 -4.64 2.72
C GLY A 103 20.00 -3.24 3.35
N TYR A 104 19.03 -2.46 2.86
CA TYR A 104 18.60 -1.21 3.50
C TYR A 104 17.55 -1.47 4.57
N ALA A 105 17.59 -0.70 5.66
CA ALA A 105 16.39 -0.52 6.48
C ALA A 105 15.39 0.35 5.69
N ALA A 106 14.15 -0.12 5.59
CA ALA A 106 13.10 0.56 4.84
C ALA A 106 12.00 1.05 5.77
N TYR A 107 11.56 2.30 5.58
CA TYR A 107 10.46 2.93 6.29
C TYR A 107 9.45 3.45 5.28
N VAL A 108 8.19 3.03 5.40
CA VAL A 108 7.07 3.48 4.58
C VAL A 108 6.18 4.33 5.47
N VAL A 109 5.88 5.55 5.05
CA VAL A 109 5.04 6.46 5.82
C VAL A 109 3.69 6.66 5.13
N ASP A 110 2.66 6.86 5.95
CA ASP A 110 1.45 7.55 5.50
C ASP A 110 1.56 9.00 5.99
N GLN A 111 1.58 9.97 5.07
CA GLN A 111 1.65 11.39 5.43
C GLN A 111 0.54 11.78 6.41
N VAL A 112 0.78 12.84 7.19
CA VAL A 112 -0.20 13.38 8.15
C VAL A 112 -1.56 13.59 7.48
N GLY A 113 -2.63 13.09 8.10
CA GLY A 113 -3.99 13.17 7.57
C GLY A 113 -4.27 12.27 6.37
N LYS A 114 -3.44 11.26 6.10
CA LYS A 114 -3.64 10.27 5.03
C LYS A 114 -3.50 8.84 5.55
N GLY A 115 -4.23 7.91 4.95
CA GLY A 115 -4.09 6.48 5.25
C GLY A 115 -4.27 6.18 6.74
N ARG A 116 -3.26 5.59 7.37
CA ARG A 116 -3.23 5.21 8.78
C ARG A 116 -2.86 6.37 9.71
N SER A 117 -2.48 7.53 9.16
CA SER A 117 -2.34 8.79 9.88
C SER A 117 -3.70 9.48 9.93
N SER A 118 -4.30 9.56 11.12
CA SER A 118 -5.71 9.94 11.29
C SER A 118 -6.04 11.27 10.64
N TYR A 119 -7.16 11.28 9.92
CA TYR A 119 -7.75 12.46 9.30
C TYR A 119 -8.95 12.94 10.11
N ILE A 120 -8.98 14.25 10.39
CA ILE A 120 -10.11 14.94 11.00
C ILE A 120 -10.41 16.16 10.14
N GLU A 121 -11.58 16.20 9.53
CA GLU A 121 -12.00 17.25 8.61
C GLU A 121 -11.93 18.64 9.26
N GLN A 122 -12.37 18.75 10.52
CA GLN A 122 -12.32 20.01 11.27
C GLN A 122 -10.89 20.51 11.51
N THR A 123 -9.87 19.65 11.36
CA THR A 123 -8.45 20.02 11.52
C THR A 123 -7.76 20.24 10.18
N TYR A 124 -8.06 19.41 9.17
CA TYR A 124 -7.34 19.41 7.89
C TYR A 124 -8.12 19.99 6.71
N GLY A 125 -9.36 20.46 6.94
CA GLY A 125 -10.25 20.98 5.91
C GLY A 125 -11.14 19.90 5.28
N PRO A 126 -11.96 20.25 4.28
CA PRO A 126 -12.73 19.28 3.51
C PRO A 126 -11.82 18.44 2.61
N THR A 127 -12.17 17.17 2.39
CA THR A 127 -11.58 16.37 1.30
C THR A 127 -12.29 16.71 0.00
N ASP A 128 -11.79 17.69 -0.74
CA ASP A 128 -12.29 18.04 -2.08
C ASP A 128 -11.74 17.06 -3.15
N LEU A 129 -11.96 15.76 -2.96
CA LEU A 129 -11.63 14.72 -3.95
C LEU A 129 -12.74 14.55 -5.00
#